data_AF-A0A9W4TFE0-F1
#
_entry.id   AF-A0A9W4TFE0-F1
#
_cell.length_a   1.000
_cell.length_b   1.000
_cell.length_c   1.000
_cell.angle_alpha   90.00
_cell.angle_beta   90.00
_cell.angle_gamma   90.00
#
_symmetry.space_group_name_H-M   'P 1'
#
loop_
_entity.id
_entity.type
_entity.pdbx_description
1 polymer ?
#
loop_
_entity_poly.entity_id
_entity_poly.type
_entity_poly.pdbx_seq_one_letter_code
_entity_poly.pdbx_strand_id
1 'polypeptide(L)'
;MRTKLIFASLILLVSFTSCKKEVSKDEVKPIEVETKKNNFQVTLTATVKTDDNFQLYYSEDEYEVPFKEENSVWMAVKANDNPQDIVFNLPEDAIPNYIRIDFGTNEGQKEIIIKNFKMKYYSKSFEAKDSLFFNYFIPNECIKVLDKKNSIIQNIKSKDGKYDPLFYSEKALYDQIQLIVK
;
A
#
# COMPACT_ATOMS: atom_id res chain seq x y z
N MET A 1 29.55 -48.63 49.74
CA MET A 1 30.51 -49.35 48.86
C MET A 1 30.34 -50.85 49.05
N ARG A 2 30.43 -51.61 47.94
CA ARG A 2 30.38 -53.08 47.73
C ARG A 2 29.19 -53.45 46.83
N THR A 3 29.30 -54.13 45.71
CA THR A 3 30.35 -54.36 44.69
C THR A 3 29.57 -54.94 43.50
N LYS A 4 30.01 -54.64 42.28
CA LYS A 4 29.41 -55.10 41.02
C LYS A 4 29.60 -56.62 40.82
N LEU A 5 28.81 -57.20 39.89
CA LEU A 5 29.16 -58.20 38.83
C LEU A 5 27.86 -58.90 38.37
N ILE A 6 27.23 -58.49 37.25
CA ILE A 6 27.39 -59.00 35.87
C ILE A 6 27.25 -60.52 35.75
N PHE A 7 26.14 -60.96 35.13
CA PHE A 7 26.13 -62.12 34.22
C PHE A 7 25.17 -61.86 33.06
N ALA A 8 25.70 -62.05 31.85
CA ALA A 8 25.04 -61.89 30.57
C ALA A 8 24.42 -63.21 30.10
N SER A 9 23.26 -63.16 29.43
CA SER A 9 22.83 -64.11 28.40
C SER A 9 21.63 -63.51 27.66
N LEU A 10 21.79 -62.92 26.47
CA LEU A 10 21.84 -63.53 25.14
C LEU A 10 20.45 -63.72 24.49
N ILE A 11 20.10 -62.71 23.67
CA ILE A 11 19.45 -62.79 22.34
C ILE A 11 18.01 -63.33 22.25
N LEU A 12 17.09 -62.47 21.82
CA LEU A 12 16.48 -62.61 20.49
C LEU A 12 16.10 -61.23 19.93
N LEU A 13 16.80 -60.83 18.87
CA LEU A 13 16.34 -59.77 17.96
C LEU A 13 15.12 -60.28 17.20
N VAL A 14 14.01 -59.57 17.29
CA VAL A 14 13.09 -59.43 16.16
C VAL A 14 12.69 -57.96 16.06
N SER A 15 13.34 -57.25 15.15
CA SER A 15 13.02 -55.88 14.78
C SER A 15 11.77 -55.90 13.90
N PHE A 16 10.60 -55.66 14.49
CA PHE A 16 9.45 -55.20 13.71
C PHE A 16 9.41 -53.68 13.76
N THR A 17 9.92 -53.06 12.69
CA THR A 17 9.74 -51.64 12.41
C THR A 17 8.28 -51.39 12.07
N SER A 18 7.48 -50.97 13.07
CA SER A 18 6.19 -50.34 12.84
C SER A 18 6.39 -48.83 12.92
N CYS A 19 6.45 -48.18 11.75
CA CYS A 19 6.36 -46.73 11.63
C CYS A 19 4.97 -46.27 12.12
N LYS A 20 4.88 -45.94 13.41
CA LYS A 20 3.77 -45.16 13.94
C LYS A 20 4.16 -43.70 13.78
N LYS A 21 3.63 -43.06 12.73
CA LYS A 21 3.79 -41.63 12.47
C LYS A 21 3.04 -40.89 13.58
N GLU A 22 3.77 -40.31 14.53
CA GLU A 22 3.22 -39.42 15.53
C GLU A 22 2.83 -38.10 14.85
N VAL A 23 1.54 -37.76 14.91
CA VAL A 23 1.03 -36.45 14.53
C VAL A 23 1.09 -35.58 15.78
N SER A 24 2.06 -34.67 15.79
CA SER A 24 2.12 -33.55 16.74
C SER A 24 0.85 -32.71 16.59
N LYS A 25 0.16 -32.50 17.72
CA LYS A 25 -0.91 -31.51 17.83
C LYS A 25 -0.28 -30.12 17.75
N ASP A 26 -0.19 -29.57 16.55
CA ASP A 26 -0.07 -28.13 16.39
C ASP A 26 -1.44 -27.50 16.71
N GLU A 27 -1.44 -26.58 17.67
CA GLU A 27 -2.55 -25.68 17.91
C GLU A 27 -2.85 -24.95 16.60
N VAL A 28 -4.00 -25.28 16.00
CA VAL A 28 -4.57 -24.54 14.89
C VAL A 28 -4.98 -23.17 15.43
N LYS A 29 -4.08 -22.18 15.31
CA LYS A 29 -4.51 -20.79 15.26
C LYS A 29 -5.59 -20.70 14.18
N PRO A 30 -6.75 -20.05 14.43
CA PRO A 30 -7.70 -19.80 13.38
C PRO A 30 -6.93 -19.14 12.24
N ILE A 31 -6.94 -19.78 11.06
CA ILE A 31 -6.66 -19.06 9.83
C ILE A 31 -7.78 -18.02 9.80
N GLU A 32 -7.46 -16.78 10.14
CA GLU A 32 -8.22 -15.66 9.64
C GLU A 32 -8.21 -15.84 8.13
N VAL A 33 -9.31 -16.39 7.61
CA VAL A 33 -9.65 -16.19 6.21
C VAL A 33 -9.82 -14.69 6.14
N GLU A 34 -8.74 -14.00 5.78
CA GLU A 34 -8.76 -12.62 5.34
C GLU A 34 -9.76 -12.64 4.20
N THR A 35 -11.01 -12.34 4.54
CA THR A 35 -12.06 -12.11 3.58
C THR A 35 -11.47 -10.95 2.81
N LYS A 36 -10.98 -11.20 1.59
CA LYS A 36 -10.49 -10.12 0.73
C LYS A 36 -11.66 -9.17 0.59
N LYS A 37 -11.71 -8.16 1.45
CA LYS A 37 -12.67 -7.09 1.37
C LYS A 37 -12.40 -6.46 0.03
N ASN A 38 -13.35 -6.56 -0.88
CA ASN A 38 -13.19 -6.13 -2.27
C ASN A 38 -13.33 -4.60 -2.36
N ASN A 39 -12.61 -3.90 -1.49
CA ASN A 39 -12.63 -2.45 -1.41
C ASN A 39 -11.88 -1.88 -2.61
N PHE A 40 -12.26 -0.67 -3.00
CA PHE A 40 -11.46 0.08 -3.94
C PHE A 40 -10.09 0.36 -3.28
N GLN A 41 -9.02 -0.05 -3.95
CA GLN A 41 -7.66 0.10 -3.47
C GLN A 41 -6.88 1.00 -4.41
N VAL A 42 -6.18 1.97 -3.84
CA VAL A 42 -5.23 2.84 -4.55
C VAL A 42 -3.84 2.52 -4.04
N THR A 43 -2.89 2.37 -4.97
CA THR A 43 -1.48 2.17 -4.65
C THR A 43 -0.65 3.21 -5.38
N LEU A 44 0.09 4.01 -4.62
CA LEU A 44 1.14 4.89 -5.13
C LEU A 44 2.49 4.23 -4.85
N THR A 45 3.20 3.82 -5.90
CA THR A 45 4.59 3.36 -5.76
C THR A 45 5.50 4.56 -5.94
N ALA A 46 6.27 4.91 -4.90
CA ALA A 46 7.16 6.07 -4.93
C ALA A 46 8.43 5.86 -4.09
N THR A 47 9.50 6.57 -4.44
CA THR A 47 10.66 6.76 -3.57
C THR A 47 10.45 8.02 -2.74
N VAL A 48 10.43 7.88 -1.41
CA VAL A 48 10.19 8.97 -0.46
C VAL A 48 11.32 8.95 0.56
N LYS A 49 12.15 10.00 0.60
CA LYS A 49 13.44 10.00 1.33
C LYS A 49 13.37 10.57 2.75
N THR A 50 12.19 10.95 3.20
CA THR A 50 11.94 11.47 4.55
C THR A 50 10.63 10.88 5.06
N ASP A 51 10.59 10.55 6.34
CA ASP A 51 9.35 10.14 7.01
C ASP A 51 8.28 11.23 6.83
N ASP A 52 7.05 10.80 6.53
CA ASP A 52 5.93 11.68 6.26
C ASP A 52 4.59 10.98 6.48
N ASN A 53 3.49 11.72 6.34
CA ASN A 53 2.13 11.19 6.32
C ASN A 53 1.41 11.68 5.08
N PHE A 54 1.04 10.77 4.19
CA PHE A 54 0.26 11.09 2.99
C PHE A 54 -1.22 10.90 3.29
N GLN A 55 -2.06 11.63 2.57
CA GLN A 55 -3.51 11.50 2.67
C GLN A 55 -4.08 11.28 1.28
N LEU A 56 -5.07 10.39 1.17
CA LEU A 56 -5.88 10.25 -0.02
C LEU A 56 -7.29 10.67 0.32
N TYR A 57 -7.81 11.67 -0.37
CA TYR A 57 -9.22 12.00 -0.37
C TYR A 57 -9.92 11.33 -1.54
N TYR A 58 -11.16 10.93 -1.32
CA TYR A 58 -12.05 10.42 -2.34
C TYR A 58 -13.37 11.18 -2.35
N SER A 59 -13.96 11.36 -3.52
CA SER A 59 -15.27 11.98 -3.68
C SER A 59 -16.15 11.11 -4.55
N GLU A 60 -17.39 10.90 -4.10
CA GLU A 60 -18.47 10.26 -4.87
C GLU A 60 -19.40 11.31 -5.51
N ASP A 61 -19.10 12.60 -5.26
CA ASP A 61 -19.85 13.73 -5.79
C ASP A 61 -19.43 14.06 -7.24
N GLU A 62 -20.05 15.09 -7.82
CA GLU A 62 -19.69 15.63 -9.13
C GLU A 62 -18.34 16.37 -9.12
N TYR A 63 -17.82 16.70 -10.30
CA TYR A 63 -16.57 17.46 -10.46
C TYR A 63 -16.62 18.80 -9.71
N GLU A 64 -15.49 19.25 -9.18
CA GLU A 64 -15.31 20.52 -8.43
C GLU A 64 -16.06 20.64 -7.09
N VAL A 65 -16.82 19.63 -6.65
CA VAL A 65 -17.33 19.60 -5.28
C VAL A 65 -16.14 19.46 -4.31
N PRO A 66 -16.03 20.32 -3.28
CA PRO A 66 -14.94 20.24 -2.32
C PRO A 66 -14.85 18.87 -1.65
N PHE A 67 -13.62 18.35 -1.53
CA PHE A 67 -13.36 17.11 -0.79
C PHE A 67 -13.71 17.29 0.69
N LYS A 68 -14.29 16.24 1.28
CA LYS A 68 -14.71 16.19 2.68
C LYS A 68 -13.66 15.42 3.49
N GLU A 69 -13.32 15.91 4.68
CA GLU A 69 -12.27 15.29 5.53
C GLU A 69 -12.65 13.87 5.94
N GLU A 70 -13.92 13.62 6.22
CA GLU A 70 -14.44 12.29 6.55
C GLU A 70 -14.27 11.27 5.40
N ASN A 71 -14.09 11.75 4.17
CA ASN A 71 -13.84 10.93 2.99
C ASN A 71 -12.34 10.91 2.65
N SER A 72 -11.52 10.55 3.63
CA SER A 72 -10.08 10.46 3.45
C SER A 72 -9.43 9.30 4.20
N VAL A 73 -8.25 8.90 3.74
CA VAL A 73 -7.44 7.84 4.32
C VAL A 73 -6.01 8.36 4.49
N TRP A 74 -5.52 8.34 5.73
CA TRP A 74 -4.15 8.70 6.07
C TRP A 74 -3.23 7.50 6.03
N MET A 75 -2.03 7.67 5.47
CA MET A 75 -0.97 6.68 5.49
C MET A 75 0.37 7.26 5.91
N ALA A 76 0.95 6.67 6.96
CA ALA A 76 2.33 6.93 7.33
C ALA A 76 3.28 6.34 6.28
N VAL A 77 4.23 7.14 5.83
CA VAL A 77 5.25 6.77 4.84
C VAL A 77 6.61 6.86 5.51
N LYS A 78 7.37 5.75 5.49
CA LYS A 78 8.73 5.72 6.03
C LYS A 78 9.75 6.05 4.96
N ALA A 79 10.81 6.75 5.35
CA ALA A 79 11.91 7.03 4.44
C ALA A 79 12.48 5.73 3.84
N ASN A 80 12.64 5.70 2.53
CA ASN A 80 13.21 4.58 1.80
C ASN A 80 13.93 5.10 0.54
N ASP A 81 15.17 4.64 0.33
CA ASP A 81 15.95 4.96 -0.86
C ASP A 81 15.45 4.20 -2.11
N ASN A 82 14.69 3.13 -1.91
CA ASN A 82 14.04 2.36 -2.96
C ASN A 82 12.56 2.73 -3.11
N PRO A 83 11.96 2.53 -4.29
CA PRO A 83 10.52 2.64 -4.45
C PRO A 83 9.77 1.71 -3.48
N GLN A 84 8.72 2.22 -2.84
CA GLN A 84 7.86 1.49 -1.93
C GLN A 84 6.38 1.71 -2.31
N ASP A 85 5.53 0.74 -1.99
CA ASP A 85 4.09 0.85 -2.19
C ASP A 85 3.44 1.55 -1.00
N ILE A 86 2.72 2.63 -1.29
CA ILE A 86 1.88 3.36 -0.34
C ILE A 86 0.43 3.00 -0.69
N VAL A 87 -0.20 2.18 0.15
CA VAL A 87 -1.50 1.55 -0.14
C VAL A 87 -2.60 2.24 0.66
N PHE A 88 -3.56 2.83 -0.05
CA PHE A 88 -4.77 3.41 0.51
C PHE A 88 -5.93 2.45 0.23
N ASN A 89 -6.49 1.85 1.29
CA ASN A 89 -7.71 1.04 1.19
C ASN A 89 -8.88 1.94 1.55
N LEU A 90 -9.76 2.19 0.58
CA LEU A 90 -10.98 2.94 0.84
C LEU A 90 -11.94 2.10 1.70
N PRO A 91 -12.90 2.72 2.39
CA PRO A 91 -13.94 1.99 3.12
C PRO A 91 -14.70 1.01 2.22
N GLU A 92 -15.39 0.08 2.88
CA GLU A 92 -16.30 -0.85 2.19
C GLU A 92 -17.36 -0.06 1.43
N ASP A 93 -17.67 -0.49 0.21
CA ASP A 93 -18.61 0.15 -0.73
C ASP A 93 -18.27 1.58 -1.22
N ALA A 94 -17.17 2.19 -0.76
CA ALA A 94 -16.74 3.49 -1.26
C ALA A 94 -16.12 3.38 -2.65
N ILE A 95 -16.75 4.03 -3.64
CA ILE A 95 -16.29 4.05 -5.05
C ILE A 95 -16.05 5.50 -5.48
N PRO A 96 -14.79 5.94 -5.64
CA PRO A 96 -14.49 7.31 -5.98
C PRO A 96 -14.91 7.65 -7.41
N ASN A 97 -15.53 8.81 -7.61
CA ASN A 97 -15.51 9.50 -8.89
C ASN A 97 -14.20 10.29 -9.07
N TYR A 98 -13.74 10.94 -8.00
CA TYR A 98 -12.53 11.77 -8.01
C TYR A 98 -11.63 11.44 -6.82
N ILE A 99 -10.34 11.62 -7.01
CA ILE A 99 -9.29 11.35 -6.03
C ILE A 99 -8.40 12.59 -5.91
N ARG A 100 -8.06 12.96 -4.69
CA ARG A 100 -6.97 13.91 -4.39
C ARG A 100 -5.94 13.17 -3.55
N ILE A 101 -4.66 13.36 -3.86
CA ILE A 101 -3.55 12.79 -3.08
C ILE A 101 -2.70 13.92 -2.55
N ASP A 102 -2.50 13.93 -1.25
CA ASP A 102 -1.67 14.88 -0.53
C ASP A 102 -0.33 14.24 -0.23
N PHE A 103 0.73 14.88 -0.70
CA PHE A 103 2.08 14.35 -0.75
C PHE A 103 2.88 14.70 0.52
N GLY A 104 2.22 14.80 1.66
CA GLY A 104 2.87 14.95 2.94
C GLY A 104 2.49 16.21 3.72
N THR A 105 2.82 16.16 5.01
CA THR A 105 2.71 17.27 5.95
C THR A 105 4.09 17.75 6.42
N ASN A 106 5.16 17.01 6.08
CA ASN A 106 6.53 17.35 6.46
C ASN A 106 7.13 18.40 5.52
N GLU A 107 7.24 19.65 5.98
CA GLU A 107 7.86 20.74 5.21
C GLU A 107 9.32 20.47 4.79
N GLY A 108 10.02 19.59 5.51
CA GLY A 108 11.38 19.15 5.18
C GLY A 108 11.45 18.03 4.14
N GLN A 109 10.32 17.67 3.52
CA GLN A 109 10.26 16.60 2.54
C GLN A 109 11.19 16.87 1.35
N LYS A 110 11.99 15.86 1.01
CA LYS A 110 12.91 15.89 -0.14
C LYS A 110 12.17 15.56 -1.42
N GLU A 111 12.90 15.53 -2.53
CA GLU A 111 12.36 15.09 -3.81
C GLU A 111 11.70 13.71 -3.69
N ILE A 112 10.49 13.61 -4.24
CA ILE A 112 9.72 12.38 -4.35
C ILE A 112 9.79 11.91 -5.80
N ILE A 113 10.02 10.62 -6.00
CA ILE A 113 10.06 10.00 -7.34
C ILE A 113 8.86 9.08 -7.47
N ILE A 114 7.89 9.45 -8.31
CA ILE A 114 6.70 8.63 -8.56
C ILE A 114 7.07 7.54 -9.58
N LYS A 115 6.77 6.28 -9.27
CA LYS A 115 7.03 5.12 -10.14
C LYS A 115 5.76 4.52 -10.72
N ASN A 116 4.69 4.47 -9.95
CA ASN A 116 3.44 3.93 -10.42
C ASN A 116 2.27 4.52 -9.63
N PHE A 117 1.14 4.65 -10.30
CA PHE A 117 -0.16 4.81 -9.67
C PHE A 117 -1.06 3.68 -10.15
N LYS A 118 -1.70 2.98 -9.21
CA LYS A 118 -2.55 1.84 -9.50
C LYS A 118 -3.88 1.97 -8.77
N MET A 119 -4.96 1.64 -9.47
CA MET A 119 -6.27 1.42 -8.87
C MET A 119 -6.68 -0.02 -9.08
N LYS A 120 -7.32 -0.61 -8.07
CA LYS A 120 -7.84 -1.96 -8.13
C LYS A 120 -9.22 -2.01 -7.53
N TYR A 121 -10.12 -2.68 -8.23
CA TYR A 121 -11.46 -3.00 -7.75
C TYR A 121 -11.80 -4.42 -8.21
N TYR A 122 -12.04 -5.32 -7.26
CA TYR A 122 -12.18 -6.77 -7.53
C TYR A 122 -11.03 -7.32 -8.40
N SER A 123 -11.35 -7.85 -9.59
CA SER A 123 -10.40 -8.43 -10.55
C SER A 123 -9.87 -7.43 -11.57
N LYS A 124 -10.41 -6.21 -11.60
CA LYS A 124 -10.02 -5.17 -12.55
C LYS A 124 -9.00 -4.23 -11.92
N SER A 125 -8.10 -3.72 -12.75
CA SER A 125 -7.12 -2.74 -12.34
C SER A 125 -6.74 -1.80 -13.46
N PHE A 126 -6.33 -0.60 -13.08
CA PHE A 126 -5.75 0.41 -13.95
C PHE A 126 -4.36 0.79 -13.41
N GLU A 127 -3.41 1.08 -14.29
CA GLU A 127 -2.06 1.53 -13.92
C GLU A 127 -1.59 2.71 -14.78
N ALA A 128 -0.93 3.68 -14.15
CA ALA A 128 -0.22 4.79 -14.78
C ALA A 128 1.22 4.83 -14.27
N LYS A 129 2.15 4.31 -15.08
CA LYS A 129 3.57 4.18 -14.75
C LYS A 129 4.37 5.45 -15.06
N ASP A 130 5.33 5.74 -14.19
CA ASP A 130 6.25 6.87 -14.32
C ASP A 130 5.52 8.16 -14.73
N SER A 131 5.95 8.80 -15.83
CA SER A 131 5.43 10.10 -16.25
C SER A 131 3.97 10.08 -16.70
N LEU A 132 3.38 8.90 -16.91
CA LEU A 132 1.96 8.77 -17.23
C LEU A 132 1.06 9.22 -16.09
N PHE A 133 1.56 9.26 -14.85
CA PHE A 133 0.85 9.84 -13.71
C PHE A 133 0.30 11.24 -14.02
N PHE A 134 1.11 12.08 -14.66
CA PHE A 134 0.75 13.47 -14.99
C PHE A 134 -0.28 13.62 -16.11
N ASN A 135 -0.76 12.52 -16.70
CA ASN A 135 -1.90 12.55 -17.63
C ASN A 135 -3.25 12.51 -16.89
N TYR A 136 -3.22 12.14 -15.61
CA TYR A 136 -4.40 11.89 -14.79
C TYR A 136 -4.52 12.83 -13.60
N PHE A 137 -3.42 13.49 -13.24
CA PHE A 137 -3.31 14.32 -12.04
C PHE A 137 -2.71 15.69 -12.35
N ILE A 138 -3.29 16.74 -11.76
CA ILE A 138 -2.79 18.12 -11.82
C ILE A 138 -2.30 18.55 -10.44
N PRO A 139 -1.04 19.03 -10.31
CA PRO A 139 -0.53 19.54 -9.05
C PRO A 139 -1.13 20.91 -8.71
N ASN A 140 -1.24 21.21 -7.42
CA ASN A 140 -1.43 22.59 -6.98
C ASN A 140 -0.10 23.37 -6.92
N GLU A 141 -0.17 24.62 -6.44
CA GLU A 141 0.98 25.51 -6.29
C GLU A 141 2.02 25.09 -5.24
N CYS A 142 1.70 24.11 -4.38
CA CYS A 142 2.62 23.57 -3.38
C CYS A 142 3.45 22.40 -3.91
N ILE A 143 3.33 22.07 -5.20
CA ILE A 143 4.14 21.03 -5.85
C ILE A 143 4.87 21.62 -7.05
N LYS A 144 6.19 21.43 -7.06
CA LYS A 144 7.05 21.73 -8.21
C LYS A 144 7.43 20.43 -8.91
N VAL A 145 7.05 20.29 -10.17
CA VAL A 145 7.55 19.21 -11.03
C VAL A 145 8.97 19.58 -11.49
N LEU A 146 9.98 18.90 -10.95
CA LEU A 146 11.38 19.16 -11.26
C LEU A 146 11.80 18.50 -12.58
N ASP A 147 11.36 17.26 -12.79
CA ASP A 147 11.59 16.50 -14.01
C ASP A 147 10.38 15.61 -14.31
N LYS A 148 9.58 16.03 -15.31
CA LYS A 148 8.38 15.31 -15.72
C LYS A 148 8.68 13.92 -16.31
N LYS A 149 9.81 13.76 -17.02
CA LYS A 149 10.18 12.49 -17.68
C LYS A 149 10.53 11.43 -16.66
N ASN A 150 11.25 11.81 -15.62
CA ASN A 150 11.67 10.92 -14.54
C ASN A 150 10.72 10.92 -13.33
N SER A 151 9.61 11.67 -13.42
CA SER A 151 8.58 11.82 -12.38
C SER A 151 9.11 12.28 -11.03
N ILE A 152 10.01 13.26 -11.08
CA ILE A 152 10.62 13.87 -9.91
C ILE A 152 9.84 15.14 -9.57
N ILE A 153 9.32 15.18 -8.35
CA ILE A 153 8.59 16.33 -7.80
C ILE A 153 9.24 16.79 -6.49
N GLN A 154 8.98 18.03 -6.13
CA GLN A 154 9.39 18.62 -4.86
C GLN A 154 8.20 19.36 -4.26
N ASN A 155 7.89 19.06 -3.00
CA ASN A 155 6.94 19.84 -2.23
C ASN A 155 7.57 21.20 -1.89
N ILE A 156 6.79 22.26 -2.04
CA ILE A 156 7.20 23.65 -1.78
C ILE A 156 6.09 24.37 -1.02
N LYS A 157 6.44 25.48 -0.38
CA LYS A 157 5.43 26.43 0.10
C LYS A 157 4.89 27.24 -1.07
N SER A 158 3.61 27.58 -1.01
CA SER A 158 3.04 28.57 -1.92
C SER A 158 3.65 29.95 -1.70
N LYS A 159 3.30 30.91 -2.56
CA LYS A 159 3.75 32.31 -2.45
C LYS A 159 3.33 32.95 -1.13
N ASP A 160 2.21 32.53 -0.58
CA ASP A 160 1.67 33.04 0.70
C ASP A 160 2.18 32.23 1.91
N GLY A 161 3.11 31.30 1.70
CA GLY A 161 3.73 30.51 2.77
C GLY A 161 2.94 29.30 3.22
N LYS A 162 1.82 28.96 2.56
CA LYS A 162 1.04 27.75 2.84
C LYS A 162 1.82 26.52 2.38
N TYR A 163 1.80 25.45 3.18
CA TYR A 163 2.33 24.14 2.80
C TYR A 163 1.17 23.14 2.73
N ASP A 164 0.77 22.77 1.52
CA ASP A 164 -0.34 21.84 1.27
C ASP A 164 -0.15 21.16 -0.10
N PRO A 165 0.91 20.33 -0.25
CA PRO A 165 1.29 19.73 -1.53
C PRO A 165 0.30 18.64 -1.93
N LEU A 166 -0.44 18.86 -3.01
CA LEU A 166 -1.47 17.91 -3.45
C LEU A 166 -1.58 17.83 -4.98
N PHE A 167 -2.14 16.72 -5.43
CA PHE A 167 -2.58 16.50 -6.81
C PHE A 167 -4.08 16.20 -6.84
N TYR A 168 -4.80 16.81 -7.78
CA TYR A 168 -6.20 16.52 -8.08
C TYR A 168 -6.31 15.60 -9.30
N SER A 169 -7.21 14.62 -9.25
CA SER A 169 -7.55 13.82 -10.41
C SER A 169 -8.40 14.58 -11.42
N GLU A 170 -8.14 14.33 -12.71
CA GLU A 170 -8.91 14.90 -13.82
C GLU A 170 -9.96 13.93 -14.38
N LYS A 171 -10.76 14.43 -15.32
CA LYS A 171 -11.73 13.62 -16.09
C LYS A 171 -11.11 12.33 -16.65
N ALA A 172 -9.86 12.39 -17.10
CA ALA A 172 -9.15 11.22 -17.62
C ALA A 172 -9.06 10.08 -16.60
N LEU A 173 -8.86 10.40 -15.31
CA LEU A 173 -8.84 9.38 -14.26
C LEU A 173 -10.24 8.88 -13.95
N TYR A 174 -11.20 9.79 -13.84
CA TYR A 174 -12.63 9.45 -13.67
C TYR A 174 -13.06 8.41 -14.72
N ASP A 175 -12.75 8.64 -16.00
CA ASP A 175 -13.09 7.71 -17.09
C ASP A 175 -12.48 6.32 -16.86
N GLN A 176 -11.25 6.23 -16.33
CA GLN A 176 -10.60 4.96 -15.97
C GLN A 176 -11.25 4.29 -14.76
N ILE A 177 -11.67 5.06 -13.76
CA ILE A 177 -12.42 4.53 -12.62
C ILE A 177 -13.72 3.88 -13.11
N GLN A 178 -14.47 4.58 -13.98
CA GLN A 178 -15.71 4.06 -14.56
C GLN A 178 -15.50 2.76 -15.37
N LEU A 179 -14.31 2.52 -15.93
CA LEU A 179 -14.00 1.27 -16.64
C LEU A 179 -13.73 0.09 -15.71
N ILE A 180 -13.15 0.33 -14.52
CA ILE A 180 -12.80 -0.74 -13.57
C ILE A 180 -13.93 -1.08 -12.59
N VAL A 181 -14.93 -0.22 -12.43
CA VAL A 181 -16.09 -0.44 -11.54
C VAL A 181 -17.34 -0.96 -12.25
N LYS A 182 -17.40 -0.84 -13.57
CA LYS A 182 -18.34 -1.60 -14.42
C LYS A 182 -17.98 -3.07 -14.43
#